data_AF-A0A1F3IXE3-F1
#
_entry.id   AF-A0A1F3IXE3-F1
#
_cell.length_a   1.000
_cell.length_b   1.000
_cell.length_c   1.000
_cell.angle_alpha   90.00
_cell.angle_beta   90.00
_cell.angle_gamma   90.00
#
_symmetry.space_group_name_H-M   'P 1'
#
loop_
_entity.id
_entity.type
_entity.pdbx_description
1 polymer ?
#
loop_
_entity_poly.entity_id
_entity_poly.type
_entity_poly.pdbx_seq_one_letter_code
_entity_poly.pdbx_strand_id
1 'polypeptide(L)'
;MKKSILVNSVLFVFILLIGFIANAQESNECKVLLESISGSYNGDCKNGLAHGKGIAQGIDKYEGKFKEGFPNGNGKYFWANGDYYEGNWKAGKKNGRGTLYVASTDKKLNGIWKDDNFEREIVELPYKVIQMLNVTSVTIMEKQGGIPGSIEVVFNRDGREVRDFNDLLLSNNSGVSTKSITYSGFEGVTFPFEGSLQFTALNRLNTFEVKCNVKFIIIKEGSWKVIVKY
;
A
#
# COMPACT_ATOMS: atom_id res chain seq x y z
N MET A 1 77.41 -31.31 54.67
CA MET A 1 77.01 -31.93 53.39
C MET A 1 75.54 -31.65 53.14
N LYS A 2 75.20 -31.14 51.96
CA LYS A 2 73.87 -30.70 51.50
C LYS A 2 72.94 -31.89 51.20
N LYS A 3 71.62 -31.71 51.39
CA LYS A 3 70.49 -32.22 50.56
C LYS A 3 69.20 -31.50 51.00
N SER A 4 68.94 -30.33 50.43
CA SER A 4 67.93 -30.05 49.38
C SER A 4 66.48 -30.34 49.82
N ILE A 5 65.83 -29.28 50.28
CA ILE A 5 64.42 -29.19 50.63
C ILE A 5 63.70 -28.35 49.54
N LEU A 6 62.46 -28.76 49.24
CA LEU A 6 61.36 -28.03 48.59
C LEU A 6 61.45 -27.73 47.08
N VAL A 7 60.85 -28.67 46.35
CA VAL A 7 60.11 -28.44 45.11
C VAL A 7 58.82 -27.65 45.43
N ASN A 8 58.34 -26.85 44.46
CA ASN A 8 57.03 -26.16 44.38
C ASN A 8 56.81 -24.88 45.20
N SER A 9 57.11 -23.72 44.60
CA SER A 9 56.44 -22.45 44.95
C SER A 9 56.26 -21.46 43.79
N VAL A 10 56.46 -21.87 42.53
CA VAL A 10 56.38 -20.92 41.39
C VAL A 10 55.20 -21.20 40.44
N LEU A 11 54.50 -22.34 40.56
CA LEU A 11 53.42 -22.69 39.64
C LEU A 11 52.01 -22.20 40.05
N PHE A 12 51.86 -21.55 41.22
CA PHE A 12 50.54 -21.16 41.75
C PHE A 12 50.19 -19.67 41.57
N VAL A 13 51.12 -18.83 41.15
CA VAL A 13 50.87 -17.37 41.01
C VAL A 13 50.41 -16.97 39.62
N PHE A 14 50.60 -17.81 38.59
CA PHE A 14 50.15 -17.51 37.23
C PHE A 14 48.68 -17.84 36.95
N ILE A 15 48.02 -18.65 37.79
CA ILE A 15 46.60 -19.03 37.59
C ILE A 15 45.63 -17.95 38.11
N LEU A 16 46.08 -17.04 38.99
CA LEU A 16 45.24 -15.95 39.51
C LEU A 16 45.19 -14.70 38.62
N LEU A 17 46.04 -14.60 37.59
CA LEU A 17 46.02 -13.49 36.62
C LEU A 17 45.27 -13.84 35.31
N ILE A 18 44.91 -15.10 35.10
CA ILE A 18 44.13 -15.54 33.92
C ILE A 18 42.61 -15.51 34.21
N GLY A 19 42.21 -15.42 35.49
CA GLY A 19 40.80 -15.43 35.92
C GLY A 19 40.05 -14.10 35.84
N PHE A 20 40.65 -13.04 35.30
CA PHE A 20 40.02 -11.70 35.20
C PHE A 20 40.02 -11.11 33.79
N ILE A 21 40.03 -11.96 32.76
CA ILE A 21 39.31 -11.63 31.54
C ILE A 21 37.99 -12.37 31.64
N ALA A 22 37.12 -11.90 32.54
CA ALA A 22 35.71 -12.10 32.31
C ALA A 22 35.48 -11.58 30.89
N ASN A 23 35.20 -12.49 29.97
CA ASN A 23 34.73 -12.11 28.65
C ASN A 23 33.51 -11.22 28.92
N ALA A 24 33.70 -9.90 28.85
CA ALA A 24 32.63 -9.00 28.54
C ALA A 24 32.23 -9.37 27.12
N GLN A 25 31.45 -10.45 26.99
CA GLN A 25 30.63 -10.67 25.84
C GLN A 25 29.63 -9.52 25.91
N GLU A 26 29.99 -8.39 25.33
CA GLU A 26 29.05 -7.35 24.98
C GLU A 26 28.01 -8.07 24.12
N SER A 27 26.87 -8.43 24.72
CA SER A 27 25.79 -9.01 23.96
C SER A 27 25.44 -7.91 22.97
N ASN A 28 25.81 -8.12 21.71
CA ASN A 28 25.39 -7.28 20.59
C ASN A 28 23.89 -7.49 20.34
N GLU A 29 23.10 -7.35 21.41
CA GLU A 29 21.67 -7.49 21.41
C GLU A 29 21.11 -6.14 20.99
N CYS A 30 20.62 -6.12 19.76
CA CYS A 30 20.12 -4.92 19.13
C CYS A 30 18.81 -4.51 19.76
N LYS A 31 18.83 -3.39 20.48
CA LYS A 31 17.70 -2.96 21.30
C LYS A 31 16.60 -2.35 20.44
N VAL A 32 15.38 -2.79 20.70
CA VAL A 32 14.14 -2.13 20.26
C VAL A 32 13.61 -1.33 21.45
N LEU A 33 13.29 -0.06 21.22
CA LEU A 33 12.93 0.90 22.27
C LEU A 33 11.41 1.05 22.48
N LEU A 34 10.61 0.43 21.61
CA LEU A 34 9.17 0.33 21.83
C LEU A 34 8.89 -0.92 22.68
N GLU A 35 8.51 -0.69 23.94
CA GLU A 35 8.39 -1.71 24.99
C GLU A 35 7.50 -2.90 24.60
N SER A 36 6.36 -2.64 23.98
CA SER A 36 5.41 -3.68 23.56
C SER A 36 6.01 -4.72 22.60
N ILE A 37 7.08 -4.38 21.89
CA ILE A 37 7.75 -5.25 20.90
C ILE A 37 9.21 -5.55 21.27
N SER A 38 9.68 -5.17 22.47
CA SER A 38 11.12 -5.23 22.82
C SER A 38 11.63 -6.59 23.29
N GLY A 39 10.84 -7.66 23.18
CA GLY A 39 11.20 -8.99 23.70
C GLY A 39 12.34 -9.66 22.94
N SER A 40 12.29 -9.63 21.60
CA SER A 40 13.31 -10.16 20.71
C SER A 40 13.34 -9.37 19.41
N TYR A 41 14.52 -9.31 18.77
CA TYR A 41 14.69 -8.63 17.50
C TYR A 41 15.60 -9.41 16.56
N ASN A 42 15.19 -9.51 15.29
CA ASN A 42 15.99 -10.04 14.20
C ASN A 42 15.96 -9.05 13.02
N GLY A 43 17.10 -8.44 12.72
CA GLY A 43 17.21 -7.47 11.64
C GLY A 43 18.50 -6.67 11.68
N ASP A 44 18.57 -5.63 10.85
CA ASP A 44 19.76 -4.77 10.81
C ASP A 44 19.92 -4.01 12.13
N CYS A 45 21.16 -3.68 12.46
CA CYS A 45 21.53 -3.12 13.74
C CYS A 45 22.60 -2.05 13.57
N LYS A 46 22.44 -0.93 14.28
CA LYS A 46 23.38 0.18 14.24
C LYS A 46 23.52 0.79 15.62
N ASN A 47 24.75 0.88 16.12
CA ASN A 47 25.07 1.43 17.44
C ASN A 47 24.27 0.76 18.59
N GLY A 48 24.11 -0.57 18.53
CA GLY A 48 23.36 -1.34 19.53
C GLY A 48 21.84 -1.16 19.48
N LEU A 49 21.30 -0.46 18.47
CA LEU A 49 19.87 -0.21 18.29
C LEU A 49 19.36 -0.86 16.99
N ALA A 50 18.11 -1.31 17.01
CA ALA A 50 17.42 -1.76 15.82
C ALA A 50 17.44 -0.66 14.74
N HIS A 51 17.80 -1.04 13.51
CA HIS A 51 17.94 -0.16 12.36
C HIS A 51 17.58 -0.91 11.08
N GLY A 52 17.37 -0.22 9.96
CA GLY A 52 17.17 -0.90 8.68
C GLY A 52 15.90 -1.75 8.68
N LYS A 53 15.92 -2.96 8.11
CA LYS A 53 14.76 -3.87 8.14
C LYS A 53 14.90 -4.86 9.30
N GLY A 54 13.79 -5.19 9.95
CA GLY A 54 13.77 -6.21 10.98
C GLY A 54 12.38 -6.64 11.41
N ILE A 55 12.37 -7.63 12.29
CA ILE A 55 11.20 -8.18 12.96
C ILE A 55 11.46 -8.09 14.46
N ALA A 56 10.58 -7.40 15.17
CA ALA A 56 10.57 -7.33 16.62
C ALA A 56 9.35 -8.05 17.17
N GLN A 57 9.53 -8.82 18.23
CA GLN A 57 8.47 -9.60 18.87
C GLN A 57 8.55 -9.42 20.38
N GLY A 58 7.47 -8.92 20.97
CA GLY A 58 7.21 -8.84 22.40
C GLY A 58 5.79 -9.31 22.67
N ILE A 59 5.04 -8.51 23.44
CA ILE A 59 3.58 -8.66 23.60
C ILE A 59 2.89 -8.48 22.24
N ASP A 60 3.36 -7.47 21.50
CA ASP A 60 2.96 -7.19 20.14
C ASP A 60 4.06 -7.64 19.16
N LYS A 61 3.81 -7.53 17.86
CA LYS A 61 4.79 -7.82 16.81
C LYS A 61 4.91 -6.64 15.86
N TYR A 62 6.13 -6.34 15.43
CA TYR A 62 6.37 -5.42 14.32
C TYR A 62 7.30 -6.02 13.27
N GLU A 63 6.92 -5.86 12.01
CA GLU A 63 7.72 -6.24 10.85
C GLU A 63 7.89 -5.03 9.95
N GLY A 64 9.10 -4.54 9.78
CA GLY A 64 9.29 -3.35 8.95
C GLY A 64 10.63 -2.67 9.14
N LYS A 65 10.62 -1.38 8.86
CA LYS A 65 11.82 -0.56 8.98
C LYS A 65 11.97 0.01 10.40
N PHE A 66 13.20 0.06 10.87
CA PHE A 66 13.61 0.65 12.14
C PHE A 66 14.59 1.79 11.91
N LYS A 67 14.53 2.77 12.82
CA LYS A 67 15.55 3.81 12.96
C LYS A 67 15.70 4.14 14.43
N GLU A 68 16.94 4.07 14.92
CA GLU A 68 17.28 4.42 16.31
C GLU A 68 16.42 3.67 17.32
N GLY A 69 16.22 2.36 17.10
CA GLY A 69 15.48 1.49 18.00
C GLY A 69 13.95 1.55 17.88
N PHE A 70 13.40 2.44 17.05
CA PHE A 70 11.96 2.58 16.87
C PHE A 70 11.48 2.16 15.48
N PRO A 71 10.24 1.64 15.35
CA PRO A 71 9.53 1.59 14.07
C PRO A 71 9.61 2.92 13.30
N ASN A 72 10.04 2.87 12.04
CA ASN A 72 10.27 4.06 11.22
C ASN A 72 10.26 3.72 9.72
N GLY A 73 9.45 4.39 8.91
CA GLY A 73 9.24 4.05 7.51
C GLY A 73 8.06 3.09 7.33
N ASN A 74 8.13 2.15 6.39
CA ASN A 74 7.02 1.22 6.14
C ASN A 74 7.12 -0.01 7.05
N GLY A 75 5.99 -0.45 7.60
CA GLY A 75 5.92 -1.69 8.35
C GLY A 75 4.51 -2.09 8.77
N LYS A 76 4.41 -3.31 9.28
CA LYS A 76 3.22 -3.93 9.85
C LYS A 76 3.38 -4.08 11.35
N TYR A 77 2.38 -3.63 12.09
CA TYR A 77 2.31 -3.81 13.53
C TYR A 77 1.09 -4.65 13.86
N PHE A 78 1.27 -5.71 14.63
CA PHE A 78 0.23 -6.64 15.05
C PHE A 78 0.09 -6.50 16.57
N TRP A 79 -1.10 -6.10 17.01
CA TRP A 79 -1.44 -6.02 18.42
C TRP A 79 -1.86 -7.40 18.94
N ALA A 80 -1.65 -7.64 20.23
CA ALA A 80 -2.07 -8.88 20.88
C ALA A 80 -3.59 -9.15 20.80
N ASN A 81 -4.42 -8.12 20.60
CA ASN A 81 -5.86 -8.25 20.40
C ASN A 81 -6.25 -8.74 18.98
N GLY A 82 -5.27 -8.96 18.10
CA GLY A 82 -5.44 -9.40 16.72
C GLY A 82 -5.50 -8.26 15.69
N ASP A 83 -5.75 -7.02 16.13
CA ASP A 83 -5.73 -5.87 15.22
C ASP A 83 -4.35 -5.75 14.59
N TYR A 84 -4.29 -5.17 13.39
CA TYR A 84 -3.00 -4.84 12.79
C TYR A 84 -3.05 -3.57 11.95
N TYR A 85 -1.92 -2.89 11.88
CA TYR A 85 -1.74 -1.70 11.06
C TYR A 85 -0.64 -1.94 10.05
N GLU A 86 -0.92 -1.65 8.80
CA GLU A 86 0.06 -1.62 7.72
C GLU A 86 0.18 -0.19 7.20
N GLY A 87 1.38 0.40 7.28
CA GLY A 87 1.56 1.76 6.80
C GLY A 87 2.88 2.39 7.18
N ASN A 88 2.88 3.73 7.16
CA ASN A 88 4.02 4.55 7.50
C ASN A 88 4.13 4.76 9.03
N TRP A 89 5.37 4.75 9.50
CA TRP A 89 5.78 4.89 10.88
C TRP A 89 6.82 6.00 11.02
N LYS A 90 6.77 6.72 12.13
CA LYS A 90 7.80 7.69 12.50
C LYS A 90 8.01 7.65 14.00
N ALA A 91 9.23 7.31 14.42
CA ALA A 91 9.61 7.26 15.84
C ALA A 91 8.62 6.45 16.70
N GLY A 92 8.23 5.26 16.23
CA GLY A 92 7.37 4.34 16.97
C GLY A 92 5.88 4.61 16.84
N LYS A 93 5.46 5.65 16.12
CA LYS A 93 4.05 6.03 15.93
C LYS A 93 3.60 5.86 14.50
N LYS A 94 2.32 5.55 14.29
CA LYS A 94 1.67 5.61 12.96
C LYS A 94 1.73 7.04 12.45
N ASN A 95 2.32 7.26 11.28
CA ASN A 95 2.53 8.60 10.74
C ASN A 95 2.66 8.55 9.21
N GLY A 96 1.71 9.11 8.47
CA GLY A 96 1.61 9.04 7.01
C GLY A 96 0.43 8.18 6.56
N ARG A 97 0.53 7.55 5.38
CA ARG A 97 -0.52 6.68 4.85
C ARG A 97 -0.48 5.31 5.53
N GLY A 98 -1.64 4.79 5.89
CA GLY A 98 -1.75 3.40 6.34
C GLY A 98 -3.18 2.95 6.58
N THR A 99 -3.34 1.64 6.74
CA THR A 99 -4.61 0.97 6.98
C THR A 99 -4.55 0.25 8.32
N LEU A 100 -5.48 0.58 9.21
CA LEU A 100 -5.75 -0.20 10.42
C LEU A 100 -6.85 -1.23 10.11
N TYR A 101 -6.62 -2.48 10.46
CA TYR A 101 -7.55 -3.59 10.35
C TYR A 101 -7.97 -4.00 11.76
N VAL A 102 -9.28 -4.01 11.99
CA VAL A 102 -9.85 -4.30 13.31
C VAL A 102 -10.30 -5.75 13.33
N ALA A 103 -9.54 -6.65 13.96
CA ALA A 103 -9.71 -8.10 13.82
C ALA A 103 -11.06 -8.64 14.31
N SER A 104 -11.69 -7.95 15.24
CA SER A 104 -13.04 -8.30 15.71
C SER A 104 -14.15 -8.01 14.69
N THR A 105 -13.82 -7.38 13.56
CA THR A 105 -14.77 -6.97 12.50
C THR A 105 -14.11 -7.08 11.11
N ASP A 106 -14.85 -6.84 10.03
CA ASP A 106 -14.26 -6.62 8.70
C ASP A 106 -13.93 -5.14 8.43
N LYS A 107 -13.92 -4.30 9.49
CA LYS A 107 -13.67 -2.87 9.35
C LYS A 107 -12.19 -2.61 9.09
N LYS A 108 -11.93 -1.81 8.05
CA LYS A 108 -10.62 -1.24 7.76
C LYS A 108 -10.69 0.30 7.77
N LEU A 109 -9.66 0.93 8.32
CA LEU A 109 -9.51 2.39 8.36
C LEU A 109 -8.28 2.75 7.53
N ASN A 110 -8.48 2.92 6.22
CA ASN A 110 -7.45 3.38 5.29
C ASN A 110 -7.40 4.92 5.33
N GLY A 111 -6.26 5.50 5.67
CA GLY A 111 -6.21 6.94 5.86
C GLY A 111 -4.82 7.53 6.05
N ILE A 112 -4.83 8.82 6.38
CA ILE A 112 -3.66 9.57 6.85
C ILE A 112 -3.66 9.56 8.37
N TRP A 113 -2.49 9.24 8.92
CA TRP A 113 -2.22 9.17 10.35
C TRP A 113 -1.17 10.22 10.73
N LYS A 114 -1.29 10.80 11.91
CA LYS A 114 -0.30 11.72 12.47
C LYS A 114 -0.12 11.45 13.95
N ASP A 115 1.06 10.94 14.30
CA ASP A 115 1.45 10.64 15.68
C ASP A 115 0.39 9.80 16.41
N ASP A 116 0.00 8.69 15.77
CA ASP A 116 -1.06 7.74 16.16
C ASP A 116 -2.51 8.18 16.00
N ASN A 117 -2.76 9.46 15.71
CA ASN A 117 -4.12 9.96 15.45
C ASN A 117 -4.54 9.72 14.00
N PHE A 118 -5.79 9.30 13.79
CA PHE A 118 -6.39 9.20 12.46
C PHE A 118 -6.89 10.58 12.03
N GLU A 119 -6.29 11.14 10.98
CA GLU A 119 -6.58 12.50 10.52
C GLU A 119 -7.71 12.53 9.49
N ARG A 120 -7.63 11.65 8.48
CA ARG A 120 -8.64 11.56 7.43
C ARG A 120 -8.63 10.21 6.74
N GLU A 121 -9.81 9.81 6.27
CA GLU A 121 -9.97 8.63 5.42
C GLU A 121 -9.42 8.88 4.00
N ILE A 122 -8.78 7.85 3.45
CA ILE A 122 -8.46 7.75 2.02
C ILE A 122 -9.48 6.79 1.42
N VAL A 123 -10.48 7.36 0.76
CA VAL A 123 -11.48 6.58 0.02
C VAL A 123 -10.86 6.15 -1.31
N GLU A 124 -10.65 4.85 -1.48
CA GLU A 124 -10.27 4.30 -2.78
C GLU A 124 -11.49 4.32 -3.70
N LEU A 125 -11.40 5.09 -4.79
CA LEU A 125 -12.49 5.17 -5.74
C LEU A 125 -12.74 3.77 -6.35
N PRO A 126 -14.01 3.40 -6.57
CA PRO A 126 -14.37 2.12 -7.18
C PRO A 126 -14.01 2.02 -8.67
N TYR A 127 -13.31 3.01 -9.21
CA TYR A 127 -12.85 3.12 -10.59
C TYR A 127 -11.59 3.98 -10.67
N LYS A 128 -10.87 3.90 -11.80
CA LYS A 128 -9.77 4.80 -12.14
C LYS A 128 -9.80 5.11 -13.63
N VAL A 129 -9.54 6.36 -14.00
CA VAL A 129 -9.27 6.74 -15.40
C VAL A 129 -7.76 6.62 -15.62
N ILE A 130 -7.36 5.71 -16.51
CA ILE A 130 -5.96 5.33 -16.77
C ILE A 130 -5.35 6.24 -17.84
N GLN A 131 -6.13 6.65 -18.83
CA GLN A 131 -5.66 7.48 -19.95
C GLN A 131 -6.76 8.42 -20.43
N MET A 132 -6.39 9.66 -20.74
CA MET A 132 -7.23 10.64 -21.44
C MET A 132 -6.39 11.35 -22.51
N LEU A 133 -6.82 11.32 -23.76
CA LEU A 133 -6.22 12.02 -24.89
C LEU A 133 -7.30 12.76 -25.65
N ASN A 134 -7.11 14.07 -25.87
CA ASN A 134 -8.02 14.95 -26.61
C ASN A 134 -9.48 14.89 -26.12
N VAL A 135 -9.68 14.64 -24.82
CA VAL A 135 -10.96 14.75 -24.14
C VAL A 135 -10.84 15.76 -23.00
N THR A 136 -11.93 16.44 -22.69
CA THR A 136 -11.97 17.48 -21.66
C THR A 136 -12.16 16.89 -20.26
N SER A 137 -12.98 15.86 -20.09
CA SER A 137 -13.12 15.16 -18.80
C SER A 137 -13.79 13.79 -18.95
N VAL A 138 -13.52 12.88 -18.01
CA VAL A 138 -14.23 11.60 -17.88
C VAL A 138 -14.83 11.50 -16.49
N THR A 139 -16.15 11.30 -16.42
CA THR A 139 -16.88 11.04 -15.18
C THR A 139 -17.35 9.59 -15.18
N ILE A 140 -17.05 8.85 -14.12
CA ILE A 140 -17.55 7.48 -13.92
C ILE A 140 -18.44 7.48 -12.69
N MET A 141 -19.64 6.93 -12.82
CA MET A 141 -20.63 6.89 -11.75
C MET A 141 -21.39 5.57 -11.74
N GLU A 142 -21.69 5.08 -10.53
CA GLU A 142 -22.52 3.89 -10.33
C GLU A 142 -23.98 4.25 -10.61
N LYS A 143 -24.69 3.42 -11.37
CA LYS A 143 -26.11 3.58 -11.67
C LYS A 143 -26.93 2.84 -10.63
N GLN A 144 -27.78 3.55 -9.89
CA GLN A 144 -28.78 2.90 -9.04
C GLN A 144 -29.85 2.22 -9.89
N GLY A 145 -30.17 0.97 -9.58
CA GLY A 145 -31.18 0.17 -10.30
C GLY A 145 -30.76 -0.26 -11.72
N GLY A 146 -29.49 -0.12 -12.10
CA GLY A 146 -28.99 -0.62 -13.37
C GLY A 146 -28.72 -2.13 -13.34
N ILE A 147 -28.57 -2.73 -14.52
CA ILE A 147 -28.26 -4.17 -14.67
C ILE A 147 -26.81 -4.41 -14.19
N PRO A 148 -26.55 -5.25 -13.18
CA PRO A 148 -25.18 -5.56 -12.78
C PRO A 148 -24.35 -6.11 -13.95
N GLY A 149 -23.09 -5.70 -14.06
CA GLY A 149 -22.25 -6.07 -15.20
C GLY A 149 -22.56 -5.29 -16.50
N SER A 150 -23.29 -4.17 -16.41
CA SER A 150 -23.47 -3.23 -17.52
C SER A 150 -22.71 -1.92 -17.30
N ILE A 151 -22.11 -1.40 -18.36
CA ILE A 151 -21.37 -0.14 -18.36
C ILE A 151 -21.83 0.69 -19.55
N GLU A 152 -22.63 1.71 -19.30
CA GLU A 152 -23.12 2.65 -20.31
C GLU A 152 -22.07 3.72 -20.58
N VAL A 153 -21.77 3.98 -21.85
CA VAL A 153 -20.86 5.04 -22.30
C VAL A 153 -21.67 6.13 -22.97
N VAL A 154 -21.53 7.35 -22.46
CA VAL A 154 -22.24 8.54 -22.92
C VAL A 154 -21.20 9.58 -23.29
N PHE A 155 -21.35 10.19 -24.46
CA PHE A 155 -20.47 11.28 -24.87
C PHE A 155 -21.22 12.60 -24.80
N ASN A 156 -20.54 13.66 -24.36
CA ASN A 156 -21.12 14.99 -24.26
C ASN A 156 -20.20 16.00 -24.92
N ARG A 157 -20.79 16.85 -25.78
CA ARG A 157 -20.12 17.98 -26.41
C ARG A 157 -20.94 19.23 -26.17
N ASP A 158 -20.32 20.25 -25.60
CA ASP A 158 -20.96 21.55 -25.30
C ASP A 158 -22.29 21.43 -24.55
N GLY A 159 -22.38 20.47 -23.61
CA GLY A 159 -23.58 20.21 -22.82
C GLY A 159 -24.61 19.29 -23.48
N ARG A 160 -24.42 18.90 -24.75
CA ARG A 160 -25.34 18.02 -25.48
C ARG A 160 -24.79 16.60 -25.55
N GLU A 161 -25.68 15.63 -25.37
CA GLU A 161 -25.33 14.23 -25.56
C GLU A 161 -25.15 13.93 -27.05
N VAL A 162 -24.04 13.29 -27.39
CA VAL A 162 -23.72 12.86 -28.75
C VAL A 162 -23.74 11.34 -28.77
N ARG A 163 -24.59 10.79 -29.65
CA ARG A 163 -24.83 9.34 -29.75
C ARG A 163 -24.27 8.73 -31.04
N ASP A 164 -23.97 9.57 -32.02
CA ASP A 164 -23.53 9.13 -33.33
C ASP A 164 -22.03 9.37 -33.48
N PHE A 165 -21.27 8.29 -33.32
CA PHE A 165 -19.87 8.22 -33.69
C PHE A 165 -19.72 7.04 -34.62
N ASN A 166 -19.66 7.26 -35.92
CA ASN A 166 -19.47 6.16 -36.87
C ASN A 166 -18.16 5.40 -36.60
N ASP A 167 -17.13 6.10 -36.13
CA ASP A 167 -15.78 5.56 -35.87
C ASP A 167 -15.50 5.19 -34.41
N LEU A 168 -16.49 5.23 -33.52
CA LEU A 168 -16.29 4.78 -32.14
C LEU A 168 -15.92 3.30 -32.09
N LEU A 169 -14.72 3.03 -31.58
CA LEU A 169 -14.18 1.72 -31.25
C LEU A 169 -14.18 1.53 -29.74
N LEU A 170 -14.79 0.43 -29.32
CA LEU A 170 -14.83 -0.04 -27.94
C LEU A 170 -13.92 -1.27 -27.83
N SER A 171 -13.11 -1.36 -26.79
CA SER A 171 -12.37 -2.57 -26.46
C SER A 171 -12.37 -2.82 -24.96
N ASN A 172 -12.33 -4.08 -24.56
CA ASN A 172 -12.49 -4.48 -23.17
C ASN A 172 -11.76 -5.79 -22.85
N ASN A 173 -11.52 -6.05 -21.57
CA ASN A 173 -10.95 -7.32 -21.09
C ASN A 173 -11.99 -8.43 -20.84
N SER A 174 -13.27 -8.08 -20.64
CA SER A 174 -14.36 -9.03 -20.36
C SER A 174 -15.72 -8.52 -20.81
N GLY A 175 -16.67 -9.42 -21.06
CA GLY A 175 -18.00 -9.07 -21.58
C GLY A 175 -17.98 -8.72 -23.07
N VAL A 176 -19.09 -8.14 -23.53
CA VAL A 176 -19.30 -7.77 -24.94
C VAL A 176 -19.49 -6.26 -25.05
N SER A 177 -18.84 -5.63 -26.02
CA SER A 177 -19.09 -4.22 -26.37
C SER A 177 -20.32 -4.11 -27.27
N THR A 178 -21.27 -3.25 -26.91
CA THR A 178 -22.49 -2.99 -27.68
C THR A 178 -22.51 -1.54 -28.14
N LYS A 179 -22.90 -1.31 -29.40
CA LYS A 179 -23.11 0.02 -29.97
C LYS A 179 -24.38 0.04 -30.80
N SER A 180 -25.31 0.88 -30.41
CA SER A 180 -26.59 1.15 -31.07
C SER A 180 -26.91 2.64 -30.94
N ILE A 181 -27.98 3.09 -31.60
CA ILE A 181 -28.45 4.48 -31.49
C ILE A 181 -28.94 4.83 -30.06
N THR A 182 -29.36 3.82 -29.30
CA THR A 182 -29.91 4.01 -27.95
C THR A 182 -28.89 3.73 -26.85
N TYR A 183 -27.86 2.93 -27.13
CA TYR A 183 -26.90 2.46 -26.14
C TYR A 183 -25.52 2.24 -26.77
N SER A 184 -24.49 2.81 -26.14
CA SER A 184 -23.11 2.41 -26.37
C SER A 184 -22.52 1.99 -25.04
N GLY A 185 -21.78 0.89 -24.99
CA GLY A 185 -21.28 0.39 -23.72
C GLY A 185 -20.81 -1.05 -23.73
N PHE A 186 -20.82 -1.66 -22.56
CA PHE A 186 -20.37 -3.02 -22.32
C PHE A 186 -21.39 -3.78 -21.47
N GLU A 187 -21.64 -5.03 -21.82
CA GLU A 187 -22.62 -5.90 -21.16
C GLU A 187 -22.00 -7.24 -20.78
N GLY A 188 -22.49 -7.85 -19.70
CA GLY A 188 -22.01 -9.14 -19.22
C GLY A 188 -20.55 -9.11 -18.77
N VAL A 189 -20.08 -7.97 -18.25
CA VAL A 189 -18.68 -7.79 -17.84
C VAL A 189 -18.39 -8.45 -16.50
N THR A 190 -17.14 -8.83 -16.30
CA THR A 190 -16.61 -9.25 -14.99
C THR A 190 -15.67 -8.18 -14.43
N PHE A 191 -15.64 -8.05 -13.10
CA PHE A 191 -14.81 -7.05 -12.41
C PHE A 191 -13.53 -7.71 -11.83
N PRO A 192 -12.36 -7.02 -11.88
CA PRO A 192 -12.15 -5.67 -12.39
C PRO A 192 -12.27 -5.59 -13.92
N PHE A 193 -13.06 -4.62 -14.39
CA PHE A 193 -13.31 -4.38 -15.81
C PHE A 193 -12.38 -3.29 -16.33
N GLU A 194 -11.69 -3.55 -17.44
CA GLU A 194 -10.89 -2.56 -18.16
C GLU A 194 -11.56 -2.25 -19.51
N GLY A 195 -11.81 -0.98 -19.77
CA GLY A 195 -12.41 -0.50 -21.01
C GLY A 195 -11.55 0.58 -21.69
N SER A 196 -11.56 0.57 -23.03
CA SER A 196 -10.99 1.63 -23.86
C SER A 196 -12.02 2.14 -24.86
N LEU A 197 -12.05 3.45 -25.04
CA LEU A 197 -12.88 4.17 -25.99
C LEU A 197 -11.95 4.92 -26.95
N GLN A 198 -12.08 4.70 -28.26
CA GLN A 198 -11.37 5.47 -29.28
C GLN A 198 -12.37 6.00 -30.29
N PHE A 199 -12.27 7.28 -30.64
CA PHE A 199 -13.15 7.95 -31.58
C PHE A 199 -12.48 9.23 -32.10
N THR A 200 -13.04 9.83 -33.14
CA THR A 200 -12.56 11.10 -33.69
C THR A 200 -13.55 12.20 -33.36
N ALA A 201 -13.03 13.38 -33.03
CA ALA A 201 -13.84 14.57 -32.80
C ALA A 201 -13.17 15.79 -33.39
N LEU A 202 -13.95 16.81 -33.73
CA LEU A 202 -13.39 18.12 -34.00
C LEU A 202 -12.68 18.67 -32.74
N ASN A 203 -11.56 19.34 -32.95
CA ASN A 203 -10.85 20.04 -31.89
C ASN A 203 -11.74 21.14 -31.27
N ARG A 204 -11.28 21.74 -30.16
CA ARG A 204 -12.02 22.79 -29.45
C ARG A 204 -12.37 24.03 -30.30
N LEU A 205 -11.61 24.27 -31.37
CA LEU A 205 -11.83 25.40 -32.28
C LEU A 205 -12.73 25.02 -33.47
N ASN A 206 -13.19 23.76 -33.56
CA ASN A 206 -13.97 23.22 -34.67
C ASN A 206 -13.28 23.34 -36.04
N THR A 207 -11.94 23.27 -36.08
CA THR A 207 -11.14 23.52 -37.29
C THR A 207 -10.58 22.26 -37.94
N PHE A 208 -10.29 21.21 -37.16
CA PHE A 208 -9.83 19.92 -37.68
C PHE A 208 -10.15 18.79 -36.71
N GLU A 209 -10.13 17.57 -37.21
CA GLU A 209 -10.40 16.35 -36.46
C GLU A 209 -9.17 15.85 -35.68
N VAL A 210 -9.41 15.42 -34.45
CA VAL A 210 -8.42 14.85 -33.53
C VAL A 210 -8.88 13.48 -33.05
N LYS A 211 -7.91 12.57 -32.86
CA LYS A 211 -8.16 11.26 -32.25
C LYS A 211 -8.29 11.40 -30.75
N CYS A 212 -9.40 10.93 -30.20
CA CYS A 212 -9.67 10.87 -28.78
C CYS A 212 -9.42 9.44 -28.27
N ASN A 213 -8.88 9.33 -27.06
CA ASN A 213 -8.68 8.04 -26.40
C ASN A 213 -8.95 8.15 -24.91
N VAL A 214 -9.78 7.24 -24.38
CA VAL A 214 -10.01 7.06 -22.96
C VAL A 214 -9.73 5.60 -22.59
N LYS A 215 -8.98 5.39 -21.50
CA LYS A 215 -8.87 4.08 -20.84
C LYS A 215 -9.28 4.20 -19.39
N PHE A 216 -10.01 3.22 -18.88
CA PHE A 216 -10.47 3.21 -17.50
C PHE A 216 -10.57 1.79 -16.95
N ILE A 217 -10.54 1.69 -15.62
CA ILE A 217 -10.82 0.46 -14.88
C ILE A 217 -11.96 0.72 -13.90
N ILE A 218 -12.88 -0.23 -13.79
CA ILE A 218 -13.92 -0.27 -12.76
C ILE A 218 -13.67 -1.51 -11.90
N ILE A 219 -13.59 -1.32 -10.60
CA ILE A 219 -13.16 -2.34 -9.63
C ILE A 219 -14.36 -2.93 -8.91
N LYS A 220 -15.31 -2.08 -8.52
CA LYS A 220 -16.49 -2.50 -7.76
C LYS A 220 -17.56 -3.04 -8.72
N GLU A 221 -18.10 -4.21 -8.40
CA GLU A 221 -19.25 -4.78 -9.10
C GLU A 221 -20.45 -3.84 -9.07
N GLY A 222 -21.18 -3.77 -10.19
CA GLY A 222 -22.39 -2.97 -10.29
C GLY A 222 -22.77 -2.65 -11.72
N SER A 223 -23.67 -1.68 -11.85
CA SER A 223 -23.98 -1.03 -13.13
C SER A 223 -23.35 0.35 -13.13
N TRP A 224 -22.71 0.73 -14.24
CA TRP A 224 -21.93 1.95 -14.31
C TRP A 224 -22.29 2.80 -15.52
N LYS A 225 -22.00 4.09 -15.42
CA LYS A 225 -22.07 5.06 -16.50
C LYS A 225 -20.74 5.79 -16.60
N VAL A 226 -20.17 5.83 -17.81
CA VAL A 226 -18.96 6.56 -18.17
C VAL A 226 -19.38 7.70 -19.09
N ILE A 227 -19.20 8.93 -18.61
CA ILE A 227 -19.51 10.14 -19.35
C ILE A 227 -18.21 10.77 -19.83
N VAL A 228 -18.03 10.84 -21.15
CA VAL A 228 -16.86 11.44 -21.80
C VAL A 228 -17.25 12.81 -22.34
N LYS A 229 -16.64 13.87 -21.79
CA LYS A 229 -16.70 15.22 -22.38
C LYS A 229 -15.49 15.42 -23.24
N TYR A 230 -15.67 15.88 -24.48
CA TYR A 230 -14.57 16.10 -25.42
C TYR A 230 -14.65 17.51 -26.00
#